data_AF-A0A932D4Q8-F1
#
_entry.id   AF-A0A932D4Q8-F1
#
_cell.length_a   1.000
_cell.length_b   1.000
_cell.length_c   1.000
_cell.angle_alpha   90.00
_cell.angle_beta   90.00
_cell.angle_gamma   90.00
#
_symmetry.space_group_name_H-M   'P 1'
#
loop_
_entity.id
_entity.type
_entity.pdbx_description
1 polymer ?
#
loop_
_entity_poly.entity_id
_entity_poly.type
_entity_poly.pdbx_seq_one_letter_code
_entity_poly.pdbx_strand_id
1 'polypeptide(L)'
;MFTGIVEEAGAVEEIRSTAKSIELTVRAHVCGQGLKVGDSVAVNGCCLTVVKLGGRGRQKLLQFDLLKETWQRTNLQFARVGALVNLERSLRAGDPLSGHFVTGHIDGLGRITRWEKAGGDWVLEIAAPAEILRYVIFKGSIAVDGISLTVAGVFKKGFRIWIIPHTYEVTALRERRVGDAVNLEADLLGKYVEQFIRARRR
;
A
#
# COMPACT_ATOMS: atom_id res chain seq x y z
N MET A 1 -8.15 6.98 -6.61
CA MET A 1 -6.80 7.25 -7.15
C MET A 1 -5.99 7.90 -6.06
N PHE A 2 -4.71 7.57 -6.01
CA PHE A 2 -3.74 7.95 -5.00
C PHE A 2 -2.40 8.27 -5.69
N THR A 3 -1.44 8.73 -4.91
CA THR A 3 -0.10 9.11 -5.39
C THR A 3 0.99 8.17 -4.88
N GLY A 4 0.68 7.38 -3.85
CA GLY A 4 1.61 6.56 -3.12
C GLY A 4 2.45 7.35 -2.11
N ILE A 5 2.03 8.57 -1.76
CA ILE A 5 2.66 9.36 -0.70
C ILE A 5 1.85 9.14 0.57
N VAL A 6 2.32 8.21 1.38
CA VAL A 6 1.70 7.88 2.67
C VAL A 6 1.71 9.11 3.57
N GLU A 7 0.54 9.45 4.09
CA GLU A 7 0.35 10.63 4.93
C GLU A 7 0.58 10.32 6.41
N GLU A 8 0.27 9.09 6.83
CA GLU A 8 0.56 8.61 8.18
C GLU A 8 0.53 7.07 8.27
N ALA A 9 1.12 6.54 9.35
CA ALA A 9 0.89 5.17 9.80
C ALA A 9 -0.24 5.15 10.84
N GLY A 10 -1.42 4.66 10.45
CA GLY A 10 -2.54 4.41 11.36
C GLY A 10 -2.38 3.09 12.11
N ALA A 11 -3.19 2.88 13.14
CA ALA A 11 -3.16 1.65 13.94
C ALA A 11 -4.46 0.87 13.78
N VAL A 12 -4.37 -0.44 13.55
CA VAL A 12 -5.55 -1.32 13.53
C VAL A 12 -6.15 -1.38 14.94
N GLU A 13 -7.41 -0.98 15.07
CA GLU A 13 -8.12 -0.97 16.35
C GLU A 13 -8.97 -2.22 16.53
N GLU A 14 -9.62 -2.67 15.47
CA GLU A 14 -10.53 -3.82 15.52
C GLU A 14 -10.52 -4.55 14.18
N ILE A 15 -10.58 -5.87 14.24
CA ILE A 15 -10.83 -6.74 13.09
C ILE A 15 -11.95 -7.68 13.49
N ARG A 16 -13.08 -7.62 12.79
CA ARG A 16 -14.23 -8.49 13.04
C ARG A 16 -14.63 -9.23 11.78
N SER A 17 -14.58 -10.56 11.84
CA SER A 17 -15.10 -11.40 10.77
C SER A 17 -16.62 -11.52 10.88
N THR A 18 -17.32 -11.26 9.79
CA THR A 18 -18.77 -11.48 9.68
C THR A 18 -19.05 -12.62 8.70
N ALA A 19 -20.32 -13.01 8.56
CA ALA A 19 -20.70 -14.05 7.59
C ALA A 19 -20.30 -13.67 6.14
N LYS A 20 -20.37 -12.37 5.80
CA LYS A 20 -20.23 -11.87 4.41
C LYS A 20 -18.97 -11.03 4.16
N SER A 21 -18.41 -10.39 5.18
CA SER A 21 -17.30 -9.43 5.06
C SER A 21 -16.32 -9.53 6.23
N ILE A 22 -15.22 -8.79 6.13
CA ILE A 22 -14.34 -8.48 7.28
C ILE A 22 -14.50 -6.99 7.56
N GLU A 23 -14.92 -6.65 8.77
CA GLU A 23 -14.93 -5.27 9.25
C GLU A 23 -13.53 -4.95 9.80
N LEU A 24 -12.90 -3.91 9.26
CA LEU A 24 -11.60 -3.41 9.71
C LEU A 24 -11.77 -1.99 10.23
N THR A 25 -11.43 -1.76 11.49
CA THR A 25 -11.39 -0.41 12.07
C THR A 25 -9.94 0.03 12.24
N VAL A 26 -9.59 1.17 11.66
CA VAL A 26 -8.26 1.76 11.77
C VAL A 26 -8.35 3.12 12.43
N ARG A 27 -7.49 3.35 13.42
CA ARG A 27 -7.30 4.63 14.08
C ARG A 27 -6.34 5.49 13.28
N ALA A 28 -6.81 6.70 12.96
CA ALA A 28 -6.13 7.67 12.11
C ALA A 28 -6.13 9.05 12.78
N HIS A 29 -5.14 9.89 12.47
CA HIS A 29 -5.06 11.26 12.95
C HIS A 29 -5.19 12.25 11.80
N VAL A 30 -4.21 12.25 10.88
CA VAL A 30 -4.15 13.13 9.71
C VAL A 30 -5.16 12.71 8.65
N CYS A 31 -5.14 11.43 8.26
CA CYS A 31 -6.04 10.88 7.24
C CYS A 31 -7.50 10.94 7.70
N GLY A 32 -7.75 10.91 9.00
CA GLY A 32 -9.11 11.05 9.55
C GLY A 32 -9.73 12.44 9.39
N GLN A 33 -8.92 13.48 9.15
CA GLN A 33 -9.43 14.85 9.08
C GLN A 33 -10.14 15.11 7.74
N GLY A 34 -11.39 15.59 7.83
CA GLY A 34 -12.18 16.00 6.68
C GLY A 34 -12.68 14.86 5.79
N LEU A 35 -12.58 13.61 6.24
CA LEU A 35 -13.20 12.46 5.60
C LEU A 35 -14.71 12.44 5.85
N LYS A 36 -15.43 11.90 4.86
CA LYS A 36 -16.85 11.58 4.93
C LYS A 36 -17.05 10.08 4.72
N VAL A 37 -18.17 9.57 5.19
CA VAL A 37 -18.62 8.21 4.82
C VAL A 37 -18.80 8.16 3.30
N GLY A 38 -18.27 7.11 2.68
CA GLY A 38 -18.21 6.96 1.23
C GLY A 38 -16.88 7.39 0.59
N ASP A 39 -16.01 8.12 1.31
CA ASP A 39 -14.69 8.47 0.78
C ASP A 39 -13.78 7.23 0.72
N SER A 40 -12.88 7.22 -0.26
CA SER A 40 -11.87 6.17 -0.41
C SER A 40 -10.54 6.55 0.26
N VAL A 41 -9.97 5.60 1.01
CA VAL A 41 -8.68 5.69 1.68
C VAL A 41 -7.86 4.45 1.32
N ALA A 42 -6.60 4.63 0.95
CA ALA A 42 -5.69 3.52 0.75
C ALA A 42 -5.17 3.04 2.11
N VAL A 43 -5.34 1.76 2.41
CA VAL A 43 -4.83 1.09 3.62
C VAL A 43 -3.81 0.04 3.20
N ASN A 44 -2.52 0.26 3.53
CA ASN A 44 -1.40 -0.48 2.92
C ASN A 44 -1.51 -0.51 1.38
N GLY A 45 -1.92 0.60 0.78
CA GLY A 45 -2.15 0.71 -0.66
C GLY A 45 -3.47 0.12 -1.14
N CYS A 46 -4.20 -0.68 -0.36
CA CYS A 46 -5.50 -1.18 -0.80
C CYS A 46 -6.57 -0.10 -0.70
N CYS A 47 -7.22 0.25 -1.81
CA CYS A 47 -8.31 1.22 -1.85
C CYS A 47 -9.54 0.66 -1.11
N LEU A 48 -9.90 1.28 0.01
CA LEU A 48 -11.06 0.90 0.81
C LEU A 48 -12.01 2.09 1.00
N THR A 49 -13.31 1.80 1.04
CA THR A 49 -14.35 2.81 1.27
C THR A 49 -14.69 2.92 2.75
N VAL A 50 -14.64 4.13 3.29
CA VAL A 50 -15.03 4.39 4.68
C VAL A 50 -16.54 4.20 4.82
N VAL A 51 -16.97 3.20 5.61
CA VAL A 51 -18.39 2.91 5.86
C VAL A 51 -18.90 3.55 7.16
N LYS A 52 -18.00 3.84 8.09
CA LYS A 52 -18.34 4.50 9.36
C LYS A 52 -17.15 5.32 9.86
N LEU A 53 -17.49 6.47 10.44
CA LEU A 53 -16.55 7.35 11.11
C LEU A 53 -16.91 7.45 12.60
N GLY A 54 -15.90 7.34 13.45
CA GLY A 54 -16.02 7.50 14.90
C GLY A 54 -14.89 8.32 15.51
N GLY A 55 -14.89 8.44 16.83
CA GLY A 55 -13.86 9.16 17.60
C GLY A 55 -14.17 10.64 17.83
N ARG A 56 -13.51 11.22 18.85
CA ARG A 56 -13.62 12.63 19.24
C ARG A 56 -12.28 13.33 19.07
N GLY A 57 -12.31 14.63 18.76
CA GLY A 57 -11.10 15.44 18.58
C GLY A 57 -10.32 15.07 17.32
N ARG A 58 -8.98 15.12 17.42
CA ARG A 58 -8.05 14.89 16.29
C ARG A 58 -7.87 13.41 15.93
N GLN A 59 -8.34 12.50 16.79
CA GLN A 59 -8.25 11.08 16.55
C GLN A 59 -9.58 10.57 16.00
N LYS A 60 -9.53 9.84 14.90
CA LYS A 60 -10.69 9.29 14.21
C LYS A 60 -10.56 7.79 14.09
N LEU A 61 -11.71 7.12 14.14
CA LEU A 61 -11.82 5.70 13.82
C LEU A 61 -12.47 5.60 12.44
N LEU A 62 -11.76 4.97 11.51
CA LEU A 62 -12.20 4.71 10.14
C LEU A 62 -12.57 3.24 10.07
N GLN A 63 -13.85 2.93 9.84
CA GLN A 63 -14.27 1.55 9.60
C GLN A 63 -14.42 1.30 8.10
N PHE A 64 -13.99 0.13 7.67
CA PHE A 64 -14.06 -0.37 6.31
C PHE A 64 -14.71 -1.75 6.30
N ASP A 65 -15.52 -2.02 5.28
CA ASP A 65 -16.06 -3.35 5.01
C ASP A 65 -15.30 -3.97 3.84
N LEU A 66 -14.55 -5.03 4.11
CA LEU A 66 -13.73 -5.72 3.12
C LEU A 66 -14.45 -6.97 2.62
N LEU A 67 -14.43 -7.15 1.30
CA LEU A 67 -14.75 -8.44 0.70
C LEU A 67 -13.72 -9.48 1.17
N LYS A 68 -14.15 -10.74 1.30
CA LYS A 68 -13.25 -11.84 1.65
C LYS A 68 -12.12 -11.98 0.62
N GLU A 69 -12.39 -11.72 -0.65
CA GLU A 69 -11.36 -11.72 -1.69
C GLU A 69 -10.31 -10.63 -1.45
N THR A 70 -10.71 -9.39 -1.17
CA THR A 70 -9.77 -8.30 -0.83
C THR A 70 -8.91 -8.65 0.37
N TRP A 71 -9.52 -9.21 1.42
CA TRP A 71 -8.80 -9.69 2.59
C TRP A 71 -7.73 -10.73 2.22
N GLN A 72 -8.12 -11.77 1.48
CA GLN A 72 -7.24 -12.88 1.08
C GLN A 72 -6.15 -12.50 0.07
N ARG A 73 -6.38 -11.48 -0.76
CA ARG A 73 -5.41 -11.04 -1.78
C ARG A 73 -4.44 -9.97 -1.28
N THR A 74 -4.66 -9.42 -0.10
CA THR A 74 -3.81 -8.37 0.48
C THR A 74 -3.15 -8.84 1.77
N ASN A 75 -2.18 -8.07 2.24
CA ASN A 75 -1.46 -8.36 3.48
C ASN A 75 -2.28 -8.00 4.72
N LEU A 76 -3.47 -7.41 4.53
CA LEU A 76 -4.40 -7.11 5.60
C LEU A 76 -4.82 -8.39 6.34
N GLN A 77 -4.84 -9.56 5.66
CA GLN A 77 -5.09 -10.84 6.32
C GLN A 77 -4.09 -11.23 7.41
N PHE A 78 -2.91 -10.61 7.42
CA PHE A 78 -1.89 -10.85 8.45
C PHE A 78 -1.88 -9.76 9.52
N ALA A 79 -2.70 -8.72 9.36
CA ALA A 79 -2.82 -7.64 10.34
C ALA A 79 -3.40 -8.15 11.66
N ARG A 80 -3.00 -7.50 12.74
CA ARG A 80 -3.47 -7.77 14.10
C ARG A 80 -3.89 -6.46 14.73
N VAL A 81 -4.76 -6.52 15.72
CA VAL A 81 -5.06 -5.35 16.56
C VAL A 81 -3.76 -4.79 17.13
N GLY A 82 -3.58 -3.48 17.02
CA GLY A 82 -2.39 -2.73 17.40
C GLY A 82 -1.34 -2.58 16.28
N ALA A 83 -1.41 -3.37 15.21
CA ALA A 83 -0.43 -3.28 14.11
C ALA A 83 -0.60 -1.97 13.32
N LEU A 84 0.51 -1.44 12.80
CA LEU A 84 0.47 -0.27 11.94
C LEU A 84 0.11 -0.59 10.49
N VAL A 85 -0.59 0.33 9.86
CA VAL A 85 -0.93 0.33 8.43
C VAL A 85 -0.70 1.70 7.83
N ASN A 86 -0.19 1.74 6.60
CA ASN A 86 -0.02 2.97 5.84
C ASN A 86 -1.39 3.52 5.41
N LEU A 87 -1.61 4.81 5.58
CA LEU A 87 -2.82 5.50 5.18
C LEU A 87 -2.52 6.64 4.19
N GLU A 88 -3.31 6.71 3.12
CA GLU A 88 -3.31 7.82 2.17
C GLU A 88 -4.76 8.11 1.75
N ARG A 89 -5.18 9.37 1.78
CA ARG A 89 -6.50 9.80 1.28
C ARG A 89 -6.50 9.84 -0.24
N SER A 90 -7.69 9.71 -0.83
CA SER A 90 -7.84 9.88 -2.28
C SER A 90 -7.38 11.26 -2.74
N LEU A 91 -6.64 11.28 -3.86
CA LEU A 91 -6.17 12.49 -4.52
C LEU A 91 -7.35 13.39 -4.93
N ARG A 92 -7.31 14.68 -4.54
CA ARG A 92 -8.31 15.67 -4.95
C ARG A 92 -7.86 16.44 -6.18
N ALA A 93 -8.82 17.03 -6.90
CA ALA A 93 -8.49 17.92 -8.00
C ALA A 93 -7.70 19.13 -7.49
N GLY A 94 -6.52 19.36 -8.09
CA GLY A 94 -5.59 20.43 -7.69
C GLY A 94 -4.51 19.99 -6.68
N ASP A 95 -4.60 18.78 -6.13
CA ASP A 95 -3.53 18.24 -5.27
C ASP A 95 -2.30 17.84 -6.11
N PRO A 96 -1.08 17.93 -5.53
CA PRO A 96 0.13 17.50 -6.21
C PRO A 96 0.19 15.98 -6.36
N LEU A 97 0.54 15.50 -7.56
CA LEU A 97 0.88 14.10 -7.83
C LEU A 97 2.38 13.88 -7.61
N SER A 98 2.82 13.85 -6.35
CA SER A 98 4.25 13.82 -5.99
C SER A 98 4.93 12.45 -6.16
N GLY A 99 4.16 11.36 -6.15
CA GLY A 99 4.65 10.01 -6.43
C GLY A 99 4.37 9.58 -7.86
N HIS A 100 3.52 8.56 -8.04
CA HIS A 100 3.04 8.12 -9.35
C HIS A 100 1.55 7.75 -9.27
N PHE A 101 0.95 7.35 -10.39
CA PHE A 101 -0.45 6.90 -10.37
C PHE A 101 -0.60 5.59 -9.62
N VAL A 102 -1.19 5.66 -8.42
CA VAL A 102 -1.57 4.50 -7.63
C VAL A 102 -3.09 4.39 -7.64
N THR A 103 -3.61 3.24 -8.04
CA THR A 103 -5.04 2.95 -8.12
C THR A 103 -5.58 2.45 -6.79
N GLY A 104 -4.73 1.77 -6.03
CA GLY A 104 -5.03 1.02 -4.83
C GLY A 104 -5.64 -0.35 -5.10
N HIS A 105 -5.45 -0.88 -6.31
CA HIS A 105 -5.81 -2.23 -6.70
C HIS A 105 -4.57 -3.12 -6.66
N ILE A 106 -4.43 -3.84 -5.54
CA ILE A 106 -3.26 -4.67 -5.28
C ILE A 106 -3.18 -5.83 -6.28
N ASP A 107 -2.06 -5.95 -6.97
CA ASP A 107 -1.81 -7.03 -7.94
C ASP A 107 -1.50 -8.35 -7.24
N GLY A 108 -0.84 -8.27 -6.09
CA GLY A 108 -0.55 -9.44 -5.27
C GLY A 108 0.42 -9.14 -4.13
N LEU A 109 0.93 -10.21 -3.53
CA LEU A 109 1.80 -10.14 -2.37
C LEU A 109 3.26 -10.33 -2.74
N GLY A 110 4.09 -9.43 -2.24
CA GLY A 110 5.53 -9.63 -2.13
C GLY A 110 5.91 -10.17 -0.76
N ARG A 111 7.15 -10.65 -0.64
CA ARG A 111 7.75 -11.05 0.65
C ARG A 111 9.09 -10.36 0.84
N ILE A 112 9.28 -9.72 1.99
CA ILE A 112 10.55 -9.08 2.34
C ILE A 112 11.62 -10.16 2.51
N THR A 113 12.69 -10.09 1.72
CA THR A 113 13.83 -11.02 1.78
C THR A 113 15.06 -10.40 2.42
N ARG A 114 15.16 -9.07 2.41
CA ARG A 114 16.22 -8.31 3.09
C ARG A 114 15.65 -7.01 3.60
N TRP A 115 15.99 -6.67 4.85
CA TRP A 115 15.60 -5.44 5.49
C TRP A 115 16.63 -5.04 6.53
N GLU A 116 17.48 -4.08 6.18
CA GLU A 116 18.57 -3.65 7.04
C GLU A 116 18.99 -2.22 6.76
N LYS A 117 19.58 -1.59 7.77
CA LYS A 117 20.13 -0.25 7.66
C LYS A 117 21.47 -0.30 6.92
N ALA A 118 21.67 0.63 6.00
CA ALA A 118 22.88 0.76 5.21
C ALA A 118 23.28 2.23 5.13
N GLY A 119 24.19 2.65 6.01
CA GLY A 119 24.54 4.05 6.19
C GLY A 119 23.37 4.85 6.76
N GLY A 120 22.98 5.92 6.06
CA GLY A 120 21.84 6.76 6.41
C GLY A 120 20.48 6.18 6.01
N ASP A 121 20.45 5.23 5.07
CA ASP A 121 19.23 4.70 4.47
C ASP A 121 18.99 3.24 4.88
N TRP A 122 17.97 2.64 4.30
CA TRP A 122 17.65 1.22 4.44
C TRP A 122 17.60 0.52 3.09
N VAL A 123 18.11 -0.72 3.05
CA VAL A 123 17.97 -1.61 1.92
C VAL A 123 16.74 -2.49 2.13
N LEU A 124 15.77 -2.38 1.22
CA LEU A 124 14.62 -3.27 1.13
C LEU A 124 14.76 -4.15 -0.11
N GLU A 125 14.79 -5.47 0.07
CA GLU A 125 14.62 -6.41 -1.03
C GLU A 125 13.35 -7.22 -0.83
N ILE A 126 12.59 -7.35 -1.91
CA ILE A 126 11.28 -8.02 -1.92
C ILE A 126 11.30 -9.08 -3.01
N ALA A 127 10.98 -10.32 -2.63
CA ALA A 127 10.60 -11.35 -3.57
C ALA A 127 9.18 -11.10 -4.07
N ALA A 128 8.94 -11.27 -5.37
CA ALA A 128 7.65 -11.00 -5.98
C ALA A 128 7.28 -12.05 -7.05
N PRO A 129 5.99 -12.29 -7.29
CA PRO A 129 5.52 -13.15 -8.37
C PRO A 129 5.94 -12.64 -9.76
N ALA A 130 6.11 -13.56 -10.72
CA ALA A 130 6.60 -13.25 -12.07
C ALA A 130 5.62 -12.39 -12.90
N GLU A 131 4.33 -12.52 -12.59
CA GLU A 131 3.23 -11.72 -13.12
C GLU A 131 3.31 -10.25 -12.71
N ILE A 132 3.91 -9.94 -11.56
CA ILE A 132 4.16 -8.55 -11.12
C ILE A 132 5.53 -8.10 -11.63
N LEU A 133 6.56 -8.94 -11.49
CA LEU A 133 7.94 -8.59 -11.86
C LEU A 133 8.11 -8.18 -13.32
N ARG A 134 7.27 -8.67 -14.24
CA ARG A 134 7.31 -8.26 -15.66
C ARG A 134 7.06 -6.76 -15.87
N TYR A 135 6.45 -6.08 -14.90
CA TYR A 135 6.20 -4.64 -14.93
C TYR A 135 7.22 -3.84 -14.09
N VAL A 136 8.15 -4.53 -13.41
CA VAL A 136 9.16 -3.91 -12.55
C VAL A 136 10.44 -3.70 -13.34
N ILE A 137 10.83 -2.44 -13.52
CA ILE A 137 12.04 -2.06 -14.26
C ILE A 137 13.00 -1.26 -13.37
N PHE A 138 14.29 -1.33 -13.65
CA PHE A 138 15.28 -0.49 -12.98
C PHE A 138 14.94 1.00 -13.22
N LYS A 139 14.95 1.81 -12.14
CA LYS A 139 14.53 3.21 -12.12
C LYS A 139 13.05 3.47 -12.42
N GLY A 140 12.22 2.42 -12.53
CA GLY A 140 10.77 2.54 -12.59
C GLY A 140 10.13 2.74 -11.22
N SER A 141 8.83 3.00 -11.24
CA SER A 141 7.99 3.15 -10.05
C SER A 141 7.29 1.83 -9.70
N ILE A 142 7.10 1.61 -8.40
CA ILE A 142 6.23 0.55 -7.85
C ILE A 142 5.64 1.06 -6.54
N ALA A 143 4.39 0.67 -6.25
CA ALA A 143 3.79 0.88 -4.94
C ALA A 143 3.99 -0.37 -4.06
N VAL A 144 4.60 -0.19 -2.88
CA VAL A 144 4.78 -1.23 -1.85
C VAL A 144 4.06 -0.80 -0.58
N ASP A 145 3.06 -1.55 -0.13
CA ASP A 145 2.15 -1.14 0.95
C ASP A 145 1.59 0.27 0.75
N GLY A 146 1.34 0.65 -0.51
CA GLY A 146 0.87 1.98 -0.88
C GLY A 146 1.95 3.07 -0.89
N ILE A 147 3.22 2.73 -0.71
CA ILE A 147 4.33 3.69 -0.79
C ILE A 147 4.88 3.68 -2.22
N SER A 148 4.84 4.83 -2.89
CA SER A 148 5.47 5.06 -4.18
C SER A 148 6.99 5.07 -4.02
N LEU A 149 7.65 4.13 -4.68
CA LEU A 149 9.08 3.90 -4.53
C LEU A 149 9.77 3.71 -5.88
N THR A 150 11.04 4.12 -5.95
CA THR A 150 11.89 3.91 -7.12
C THR A 150 12.66 2.60 -6.99
N VAL A 151 12.55 1.76 -8.01
CA VAL A 151 13.25 0.48 -8.08
C VAL A 151 14.75 0.72 -8.31
N ALA A 152 15.57 0.26 -7.38
CA ALA A 152 17.02 0.40 -7.38
C ALA A 152 17.77 -0.82 -7.96
N GLY A 153 17.08 -1.94 -8.15
CA GLY A 153 17.64 -3.13 -8.77
C GLY A 153 16.55 -4.17 -9.03
N VAL A 154 16.72 -4.98 -10.07
CA VAL A 154 15.79 -6.05 -10.45
C VAL A 154 16.57 -7.34 -10.56
N PHE A 155 16.03 -8.41 -9.96
CA PHE A 155 16.60 -9.74 -9.93
C PHE A 155 15.59 -10.76 -10.48
N LYS A 156 16.02 -12.00 -10.70
CA LYS A 156 15.16 -13.07 -11.24
C LYS A 156 13.88 -13.31 -10.43
N LYS A 157 13.92 -13.13 -9.11
CA LYS A 157 12.82 -13.46 -8.19
C LYS A 157 12.36 -12.28 -7.33
N GLY A 158 12.83 -11.06 -7.60
CA GLY A 158 12.57 -9.92 -6.74
C GLY A 158 13.21 -8.64 -7.22
N PHE A 159 13.12 -7.60 -6.39
CA PHE A 159 13.68 -6.28 -6.66
C PHE A 159 14.21 -5.63 -5.38
N ARG A 160 14.99 -4.56 -5.54
CA ARG A 160 15.57 -3.76 -4.47
C ARG A 160 15.05 -2.33 -4.51
N ILE A 161 14.84 -1.74 -3.34
CA ILE A 161 14.51 -0.33 -3.13
C ILE A 161 15.39 0.24 -2.00
N TRP A 162 15.71 1.53 -2.10
CA TRP A 162 16.28 2.30 -1.00
C TRP A 162 15.18 3.07 -0.27
N ILE A 163 15.15 2.98 1.06
CA ILE A 163 14.20 3.72 1.90
C ILE A 163 14.97 4.75 2.72
N ILE A 164 14.61 6.02 2.52
CA ILE A 164 15.20 7.14 3.26
C ILE A 164 14.63 7.22 4.69
N PRO A 165 15.32 7.89 5.64
CA PRO A 165 14.87 8.03 7.02
C PRO A 165 13.43 8.54 7.16
N HIS A 166 13.06 9.57 6.40
CA HIS A 166 11.73 10.15 6.47
C HIS A 166 10.63 9.13 6.14
N THR A 167 10.78 8.38 5.04
CA THR A 167 9.82 7.33 4.65
C THR A 167 9.76 6.22 5.69
N TYR A 168 10.90 5.81 6.26
CA TYR A 168 10.92 4.82 7.34
C TYR A 168 10.14 5.29 8.57
N GLU A 169 10.31 6.56 8.96
CA GLU A 169 9.68 7.14 10.14
C GLU A 169 8.17 7.33 9.99
N VAL A 170 7.68 7.84 8.85
CA VAL A 170 6.26 8.18 8.69
C VAL A 170 5.37 7.00 8.30
N THR A 171 5.95 5.89 7.87
CA THR A 171 5.22 4.71 7.37
C THR A 171 5.27 3.52 8.36
N ALA A 172 4.45 2.52 8.11
CA ALA A 172 4.43 1.25 8.82
C ALA A 172 5.66 0.36 8.53
N LEU A 173 6.57 0.78 7.61
CA LEU A 173 7.82 0.05 7.34
C LEU A 173 8.66 -0.15 8.59
N ARG A 174 8.58 0.76 9.58
CA ARG A 174 9.30 0.66 10.85
C ARG A 174 8.96 -0.58 11.68
N GLU A 175 7.80 -1.20 11.45
CA GLU A 175 7.41 -2.46 12.12
C GLU A 175 7.71 -3.71 11.29
N ARG A 176 8.07 -3.53 10.00
CA ARG A 176 8.29 -4.64 9.08
C ARG A 176 9.61 -5.36 9.36
N ARG A 177 9.62 -6.65 9.04
CA ARG A 177 10.76 -7.55 9.20
C ARG A 177 10.92 -8.45 7.98
N VAL A 178 12.09 -9.06 7.85
CA VAL A 178 12.31 -10.13 6.87
C VAL A 178 11.28 -11.24 7.08
N GLY A 179 10.67 -11.69 5.99
CA GLY A 179 9.59 -12.67 5.99
C GLY A 179 8.20 -12.06 5.92
N ASP A 180 8.00 -10.78 6.25
CA ASP A 180 6.69 -10.15 6.19
C ASP A 180 6.16 -10.04 4.75
N ALA A 181 4.84 -10.11 4.62
CA ALA A 181 4.14 -9.89 3.36
C ALA A 181 3.84 -8.40 3.14
N VAL A 182 4.06 -7.93 1.92
CA VAL A 182 3.75 -6.56 1.49
C VAL A 182 2.81 -6.57 0.29
N ASN A 183 1.87 -5.61 0.25
CA ASN A 183 1.04 -5.39 -0.92
C ASN A 183 1.89 -4.79 -2.04
N LEU A 184 1.77 -5.33 -3.24
CA LEU A 184 2.44 -4.82 -4.44
C LEU A 184 1.39 -4.35 -5.45
N GLU A 185 1.60 -3.14 -5.94
CA GLU A 185 0.90 -2.62 -7.11
C GLU A 185 1.94 -2.10 -8.11
N ALA A 186 1.98 -2.73 -9.28
CA ALA A 186 2.83 -2.32 -10.39
C ALA A 186 2.26 -1.10 -11.10
N ASP A 187 3.15 -0.28 -11.67
CA ASP A 187 2.78 0.94 -12.39
C ASP A 187 1.76 0.64 -13.50
N LEU A 188 0.62 1.33 -13.41
CA LEU A 188 -0.50 1.21 -14.33
C LEU A 188 -0.08 1.45 -15.80
N LEU A 189 0.88 2.34 -16.02
CA LEU A 189 1.38 2.64 -17.37
C LEU A 189 1.99 1.41 -18.03
N GLY A 190 2.74 0.59 -17.28
CA GLY A 190 3.34 -0.65 -17.79
C GLY A 190 2.30 -1.65 -18.27
N LYS A 191 1.17 -1.76 -17.57
CA LYS A 191 0.06 -2.67 -17.90
C LYS A 191 -0.64 -2.25 -19.19
N TYR A 192 -0.94 -0.96 -19.34
CA TYR A 192 -1.55 -0.43 -20.57
C TYR A 192 -0.61 -0.60 -21.78
N VAL A 193 0.68 -0.32 -21.61
CA VAL A 193 1.68 -0.52 -22.67
C VAL A 193 1.71 -1.99 -23.11
N GLU A 194 1.73 -2.94 -22.17
CA GLU A 194 1.68 -4.37 -22.52
C GLU A 194 0.39 -4.73 -23.27
N GLN A 195 -0.77 -4.27 -22.80
CA GLN A 195 -2.06 -4.55 -23.42
C GLN A 195 -2.11 -4.09 -24.88
N PHE A 196 -1.67 -2.86 -25.16
CA PHE A 196 -1.67 -2.31 -26.53
C PHE A 196 -0.65 -3.02 -27.44
N ILE A 197 0.53 -3.38 -26.93
CA ILE A 197 1.53 -4.13 -27.71
C ILE A 197 1.01 -5.53 -28.03
N ARG A 198 0.38 -6.22 -27.08
CA ARG A 198 -0.20 -7.55 -27.29
C ARG A 198 -1.35 -7.52 -28.30
N ALA A 199 -2.21 -6.49 -28.23
CA ALA A 199 -3.31 -6.31 -29.17
C ALA A 199 -2.82 -6.12 -30.62
N ARG A 200 -1.70 -5.44 -30.83
CA ARG A 200 -1.09 -5.25 -32.17
C ARG A 200 -0.41 -6.50 -32.74
N ARG A 201 -0.09 -7.50 -31.91
CA ARG A 201 0.52 -8.76 -32.33
C ARG A 201 -0.49 -9.86 -32.64
N ARG A 202 -1.78 -9.57 -32.47
CA ARG A 202 -2.91 -10.40 -32.89
C ARG A 202 -3.45 -9.86 -34.20
#